data_AF-A0A358D1C9-F1
#
_entry.id   AF-A0A358D1C9-F1
#
_cell.length_a   1.000
_cell.length_b   1.000
_cell.length_c   1.000
_cell.angle_alpha   90.00
_cell.angle_beta   90.00
_cell.angle_gamma   90.00
#
_symmetry.space_group_name_H-M   'P 1'
#
loop_
_entity.id
_entity.type
_entity.pdbx_description
1 polymer ?
#
loop_
_entity_poly.entity_id
_entity_poly.type
_entity_poly.pdbx_seq_one_letter_code
_entity_poly.pdbx_strand_id
1 'polypeptide(L)'
;MTNAPLDRTEAATGYWDSPWPVECGGNRRQKARSGRLDAAEAETHVTLMRNDRWNVMTVRRDKDEWYLGGTMPAFVGPPPYGWVARFDPASLETLAESPQLPCGDHVWCGAILAHADGTVMSVNGSYLHRLDPDDLSVLNERRLPVDRAHNGLLSLSDGTLVTKDLRLEGQGGTTLTFLDPISLEVTETLLLPEGSMGRIAADFHDGTDFIYVPGIEHIWKIDVVKGRPEISDWRCRYRSIDSDSGLAWDSCISDGYLWLMDCGDIEGVRAIHHRLPNG
;
A
#
# COMPACT_ATOMS: atom_id res chain seq x y z
N MET A 1 0.46 -1.78 -32.76
CA MET A 1 0.72 -1.95 -31.32
C MET A 1 -0.47 -1.34 -30.61
N THR A 2 -1.33 -2.17 -30.01
CA THR A 2 -2.38 -1.68 -29.11
C THR A 2 -1.67 -1.16 -27.86
N ASN A 3 -1.84 0.12 -27.53
CA ASN A 3 -1.25 0.70 -26.33
C ASN A 3 -1.70 -0.12 -25.12
N ALA A 4 -0.77 -0.45 -24.22
CA ALA A 4 -1.11 -1.13 -22.98
C ALA A 4 -2.13 -0.30 -22.18
N PRO A 5 -3.09 -0.92 -21.48
CA PRO A 5 -4.04 -0.19 -20.66
C PRO A 5 -3.34 0.63 -19.58
N LEU A 6 -3.79 1.86 -19.36
CA LEU A 6 -3.21 2.79 -18.39
C LEU A 6 -4.23 3.08 -17.29
N ASP A 7 -3.77 3.28 -16.06
CA ASP A 7 -4.65 3.62 -14.93
C ASP A 7 -5.40 4.96 -15.12
N ARG A 8 -4.95 5.77 -16.10
CA ARG A 8 -5.62 7.02 -16.51
C ARG A 8 -6.80 6.81 -17.47
N THR A 9 -6.95 5.62 -18.06
CA THR A 9 -8.01 5.30 -19.03
C THR A 9 -9.08 4.37 -18.46
N GLU A 10 -8.72 3.53 -17.49
CA GLU A 10 -9.62 2.52 -16.92
C GLU A 10 -9.70 2.71 -15.41
N ALA A 11 -10.93 2.80 -14.88
CA ALA A 11 -11.16 2.78 -13.44
C ALA A 11 -10.99 1.34 -12.91
N ALA A 12 -10.29 1.19 -11.79
CA ALA A 12 -10.15 -0.09 -11.12
C ALA A 12 -11.37 -0.33 -10.20
N THR A 13 -12.08 -1.45 -10.41
CA THR A 13 -13.39 -1.72 -9.80
C THR A 13 -13.38 -1.99 -8.29
N GLY A 14 -12.24 -2.38 -7.71
CA GLY A 14 -12.08 -2.57 -6.26
C GLY A 14 -11.97 -1.27 -5.45
N TYR A 15 -11.84 -0.13 -6.12
CA TYR A 15 -11.65 1.17 -5.48
C TYR A 15 -12.88 2.06 -5.63
N TRP A 16 -13.00 3.06 -4.75
CA TRP A 16 -13.94 4.16 -4.95
C TRP A 16 -13.66 4.83 -6.30
N ASP A 17 -14.71 5.30 -6.98
CA ASP A 17 -14.58 6.05 -8.24
C ASP A 17 -13.94 7.41 -7.97
N SER A 18 -12.60 7.40 -7.89
CA SER A 18 -11.78 8.54 -7.53
C SER A 18 -10.60 8.68 -8.48
N PRO A 19 -10.12 9.91 -8.72
CA PRO A 19 -8.84 10.10 -9.38
C PRO A 19 -7.66 9.54 -8.58
N TRP A 20 -7.73 9.40 -7.25
CA TRP A 20 -6.56 8.93 -6.49
C TRP A 20 -6.93 8.10 -5.25
N PRO A 21 -7.60 6.94 -5.45
CA PRO A 21 -8.19 6.19 -4.34
C PRO A 21 -7.17 5.43 -3.49
N VAL A 22 -5.93 5.27 -3.96
CA VAL A 22 -4.89 4.49 -3.27
C VAL A 22 -3.51 5.06 -3.58
N GLU A 23 -2.50 4.65 -2.81
CA GLU A 23 -1.09 4.88 -3.12
C GLU A 23 -0.79 4.70 -4.61
N CYS A 24 -0.02 5.62 -5.17
CA CYS A 24 0.41 5.56 -6.57
C CYS A 24 -0.75 5.54 -7.59
N GLY A 25 -1.98 5.85 -7.16
CA GLY A 25 -3.18 5.97 -7.97
C GLY A 25 -3.90 4.67 -8.24
N GLY A 26 -3.31 3.47 -8.13
CA GLY A 26 -4.04 2.23 -8.47
C GLY A 26 -3.20 0.98 -8.34
N ASN A 27 -3.78 -0.18 -8.68
CA ASN A 27 -3.13 -1.49 -8.60
C ASN A 27 -1.84 -1.56 -9.43
N ARG A 28 -1.82 -0.95 -10.63
CA ARG A 28 -0.62 -0.91 -11.48
C ARG A 28 0.40 0.13 -11.02
N ARG A 29 0.05 0.98 -10.05
CA ARG A 29 0.92 1.97 -9.39
C ARG A 29 1.60 2.94 -10.36
N GLN A 30 0.91 3.31 -11.44
CA GLN A 30 1.48 4.14 -12.51
C GLN A 30 1.75 5.59 -12.12
N LYS A 31 1.22 6.06 -10.99
CA LYS A 31 1.31 7.47 -10.53
C LYS A 31 0.82 8.46 -11.59
N ALA A 32 -0.13 8.03 -12.42
CA ALA A 32 -0.57 8.77 -13.59
C ALA A 32 -2.09 8.96 -13.57
N ARG A 33 -2.53 10.19 -13.82
CA ARG A 33 -3.94 10.56 -13.97
C ARG A 33 -4.16 11.65 -15.00
N SER A 34 -5.36 11.64 -15.58
CA SER A 34 -5.82 12.69 -16.48
C SER A 34 -6.06 13.99 -15.70
N GLY A 35 -5.53 15.09 -16.22
CA GLY A 35 -5.64 16.39 -15.58
C GLY A 35 -4.82 17.46 -16.31
N ARG A 36 -4.83 18.67 -15.76
CA ARG A 36 -4.01 19.80 -16.22
C ARG A 36 -3.60 20.63 -15.02
N LEU A 37 -2.38 21.17 -15.06
CA LEU A 37 -1.84 22.04 -14.01
C LEU A 37 -2.00 23.52 -14.37
N ASP A 38 -2.12 23.84 -15.67
CA ASP A 38 -2.22 25.20 -16.21
C ASP A 38 -1.20 26.20 -15.60
N ALA A 39 0.01 25.70 -15.30
CA ALA A 39 1.01 26.40 -14.49
C ALA A 39 1.68 27.62 -15.14
N ALA A 40 1.50 27.83 -16.45
CA ALA A 40 2.29 28.83 -17.20
C ALA A 40 2.06 30.27 -16.73
N GLU A 41 0.85 30.58 -16.25
CA GLU A 41 0.45 31.91 -15.75
C GLU A 41 0.04 31.87 -14.26
N ALA A 42 0.25 30.74 -13.58
CA ALA A 42 -0.20 30.55 -12.20
C ALA A 42 0.83 31.08 -11.19
N GLU A 43 0.34 31.68 -10.11
CA GLU A 43 1.17 31.97 -8.93
C GLU A 43 1.29 30.72 -8.05
N THR A 44 2.52 30.38 -7.65
CA THR A 44 2.78 29.24 -6.78
C THR A 44 2.59 29.63 -5.32
N HIS A 45 1.77 28.88 -4.58
CA HIS A 45 1.63 28.99 -3.13
C HIS A 45 2.12 27.71 -2.46
N VAL A 46 2.79 27.86 -1.32
CA VAL A 46 3.28 26.74 -0.51
C VAL A 46 2.70 26.87 0.90
N THR A 47 1.89 25.88 1.29
CA THR A 47 1.43 25.69 2.67
C THR A 47 2.27 24.58 3.29
N LEU A 48 2.78 24.81 4.50
CA LEU A 48 3.58 23.83 5.24
C LEU A 48 2.95 23.57 6.61
N MET A 49 2.78 22.30 6.94
CA MET A 49 2.45 21.85 8.29
C MET A 49 3.55 20.92 8.82
N ARG A 50 3.91 21.09 10.10
CA ARG A 50 4.77 20.17 10.82
C ARG A 50 4.03 19.67 12.05
N ASN A 51 3.90 18.35 12.18
CA ASN A 51 3.18 17.67 13.27
C ASN A 51 4.05 16.63 14.00
N ASP A 52 5.34 16.55 13.67
CA ASP A 52 6.32 15.57 14.20
C ASP A 52 5.85 14.10 14.10
N ARG A 53 4.95 13.80 13.15
CA ARG A 53 4.49 12.45 12.80
C ARG A 53 5.14 12.00 11.50
N TRP A 54 5.15 10.68 11.27
CA TRP A 54 5.54 10.12 9.99
C TRP A 54 4.35 10.16 9.02
N ASN A 55 4.18 11.28 8.34
CA ASN A 55 3.19 11.50 7.28
C ASN A 55 3.66 10.79 6.01
N VAL A 56 2.86 9.89 5.42
CA VAL A 56 3.34 9.07 4.29
C VAL A 56 2.47 9.16 3.06
N MET A 57 1.17 8.92 3.19
CA MET A 57 0.33 8.68 2.02
C MET A 57 -0.92 9.53 2.02
N THR A 58 -1.16 10.16 0.88
CA THR A 58 -2.41 10.88 0.61
C THR A 58 -3.25 10.11 -0.40
N VAL A 59 -4.53 9.96 -0.09
CA VAL A 59 -5.55 9.50 -1.04
C VAL A 59 -6.68 10.51 -1.12
N ARG A 60 -7.40 10.45 -2.23
CA ARG A 60 -8.63 11.20 -2.45
C ARG A 60 -9.76 10.19 -2.59
N ARG A 61 -10.91 10.48 -1.98
CA ARG A 61 -12.16 9.75 -2.21
C ARG A 61 -13.01 10.57 -3.16
N ASP A 62 -13.76 11.55 -2.67
CA ASP A 62 -14.50 12.51 -3.48
C ASP A 62 -13.75 13.84 -3.71
N LYS A 63 -14.43 14.85 -4.29
CA LYS A 63 -13.82 16.13 -4.67
C LYS A 63 -13.13 16.86 -3.52
N ASP A 64 -13.78 16.85 -2.37
CA ASP A 64 -13.38 17.60 -1.17
C ASP A 64 -13.07 16.65 0.01
N GLU A 65 -12.68 15.41 -0.32
CA GLU A 65 -12.38 14.36 0.66
C GLU A 65 -10.97 13.83 0.43
N TRP A 66 -10.05 14.40 1.20
CA TRP A 66 -8.63 14.07 1.18
C TRP A 66 -8.22 13.47 2.51
N TYR A 67 -7.48 12.38 2.44
CA TYR A 67 -7.04 11.63 3.61
C TYR A 67 -5.53 11.49 3.60
N LEU A 68 -4.92 11.69 4.76
CA LEU A 68 -3.50 11.48 5.01
C LEU A 68 -3.35 10.36 6.03
N GLY A 69 -2.59 9.33 5.67
CA GLY A 69 -2.25 8.21 6.54
C GLY A 69 -0.78 8.25 6.96
N GLY A 70 -0.52 7.76 8.17
CA GLY A 70 0.83 7.71 8.71
C GLY A 70 0.98 6.79 9.92
N THR A 71 2.17 6.84 10.49
CA THR A 71 2.50 6.17 11.76
C THR A 71 3.13 7.17 12.71
N MET A 72 2.98 6.93 14.01
CA MET A 72 3.83 7.56 15.01
C MET A 72 5.16 6.79 15.06
N PRO A 73 6.31 7.44 14.79
CA PRO A 73 7.60 6.78 14.98
C PRO A 73 7.86 6.61 16.48
N ALA A 74 8.20 5.40 16.92
CA ALA A 74 8.51 5.11 18.32
C ALA A 74 9.81 4.30 18.45
N PHE A 75 10.94 4.94 18.15
CA PHE A 75 12.26 4.32 18.42
C PHE A 75 12.56 4.31 19.93
N VAL A 76 12.12 5.37 20.62
CA VAL A 76 12.15 5.58 22.08
C VAL A 76 10.88 6.37 22.46
N GLY A 77 10.20 6.00 23.56
CA GLY A 77 9.03 6.74 24.05
C GLY A 77 7.75 5.89 24.13
N PRO A 78 6.56 6.52 24.04
CA PRO A 78 5.27 5.81 24.04
C PRO A 78 5.15 4.80 22.88
N PRO A 79 4.29 3.77 23.01
CA PRO A 79 4.07 2.80 21.94
C PRO A 79 3.66 3.44 20.61
N PRO A 80 4.08 2.89 19.45
CA PRO A 80 3.68 3.40 18.15
C PRO A 80 2.20 3.13 17.89
N TYR A 81 1.61 3.97 17.04
CA TYR A 81 0.25 3.81 16.55
C TYR A 81 0.13 4.36 15.13
N GLY A 82 -0.78 3.77 14.36
CA GLY A 82 -1.22 4.32 13.08
C GLY A 82 -2.24 5.44 13.29
N TRP A 83 -2.42 6.26 12.27
CA TRP A 83 -3.43 7.30 12.27
C TRP A 83 -3.85 7.63 10.83
N VAL A 84 -5.07 8.11 10.68
CA VAL A 84 -5.60 8.68 9.44
C VAL A 84 -6.27 10.01 9.78
N ALA A 85 -6.03 11.02 8.97
CA ALA A 85 -6.66 12.33 9.09
C ALA A 85 -7.33 12.71 7.77
N ARG A 86 -8.57 13.18 7.84
CA ARG A 86 -9.23 13.90 6.75
C ARG A 86 -8.80 15.36 6.86
N PHE A 87 -8.40 15.98 5.76
CA PHE A 87 -7.85 17.33 5.79
C PHE A 87 -8.31 18.20 4.62
N ASP A 88 -8.27 19.52 4.80
CA ASP A 88 -8.44 20.48 3.72
C ASP A 88 -7.10 20.59 2.93
N PRO A 89 -7.07 20.32 1.61
CA PRO A 89 -5.84 20.28 0.85
C PRO A 89 -5.21 21.66 0.59
N ALA A 90 -5.92 22.77 0.81
CA ALA A 90 -5.42 24.12 0.62
C ALA A 90 -4.82 24.70 1.91
N SER A 91 -5.52 24.56 3.04
CA SER A 91 -5.08 25.06 4.35
C SER A 91 -4.24 24.04 5.13
N LEU A 92 -4.33 22.74 4.76
CA LEU A 92 -3.82 21.58 5.51
C LEU A 92 -4.50 21.35 6.86
N GLU A 93 -5.61 22.04 7.17
CA GLU A 93 -6.34 21.85 8.42
C GLU A 93 -6.95 20.45 8.52
N THR A 94 -6.77 19.80 9.67
CA THR A 94 -7.42 18.53 9.98
C THR A 94 -8.92 18.75 10.21
N LEU A 95 -9.74 18.10 9.40
CA LEU A 95 -11.20 18.14 9.46
C LEU A 95 -11.78 17.01 10.33
N ALA A 96 -11.14 15.84 10.31
CA ALA A 96 -11.43 14.69 11.16
C ALA A 96 -10.15 13.85 11.36
N GLU A 97 -10.05 13.10 12.45
CA GLU A 97 -8.91 12.23 12.73
C GLU A 97 -9.38 10.95 13.41
N SER A 98 -8.83 9.82 13.00
CA SER A 98 -9.07 8.53 13.62
C SER A 98 -8.61 8.52 15.08
N PRO A 99 -9.11 7.61 15.94
CA PRO A 99 -8.40 7.29 17.17
C PRO A 99 -6.97 6.79 16.87
N GLN A 100 -6.14 6.65 17.90
CA GLN A 100 -4.85 5.96 17.77
C GLN A 100 -5.10 4.53 17.33
N LEU A 101 -4.63 4.17 16.13
CA LEU A 101 -4.87 2.87 15.53
C LEU A 101 -3.79 1.88 16.00
N PRO A 102 -4.16 0.74 16.60
CA PRO A 102 -3.21 -0.32 16.95
C PRO A 102 -2.36 -0.76 15.74
N CYS A 103 -1.10 -1.10 16.02
CA CYS A 103 -0.14 -1.53 15.00
C CYS A 103 0.71 -2.75 15.42
N GLY A 104 0.41 -3.37 16.58
CA GLY A 104 1.19 -4.49 17.11
C GLY A 104 2.62 -4.11 17.51
N ASP A 105 2.81 -2.87 17.95
CA ASP A 105 4.12 -2.28 18.29
C ASP A 105 5.12 -2.21 17.11
N HIS A 106 4.66 -2.45 15.89
CA HIS A 106 5.48 -2.36 14.68
C HIS A 106 5.49 -0.94 14.12
N VAL A 107 6.66 -0.31 14.03
CA VAL A 107 6.85 1.01 13.41
C VAL A 107 6.97 0.85 11.89
N TRP A 108 5.83 0.80 11.21
CA TRP A 108 5.77 0.92 9.76
C TRP A 108 4.42 1.49 9.32
N CYS A 109 4.47 2.49 8.43
CA CYS A 109 3.29 3.25 8.01
C CYS A 109 2.23 2.44 7.24
N GLY A 110 2.63 1.34 6.60
CA GLY A 110 1.73 0.54 5.78
C GLY A 110 1.11 1.35 4.63
N ALA A 111 -0.19 1.26 4.41
CA ALA A 111 -0.88 1.94 3.31
C ALA A 111 -2.33 2.29 3.66
N ILE A 112 -2.88 3.27 2.94
CA ILE A 112 -4.31 3.59 2.97
C ILE A 112 -4.92 3.55 1.57
N LEU A 113 -6.22 3.25 1.50
CA LEU A 113 -7.03 3.33 0.28
C LEU A 113 -8.48 3.70 0.59
N ALA A 114 -9.19 4.22 -0.42
CA ALA A 114 -10.65 4.33 -0.46
C ALA A 114 -11.20 3.13 -1.25
N HIS A 115 -11.87 2.23 -0.54
CA HIS A 115 -12.43 1.01 -1.11
C HIS A 115 -13.70 1.29 -1.93
N ALA A 116 -14.11 0.37 -2.81
CA ALA A 116 -15.30 0.52 -3.66
C ALA A 116 -16.61 0.79 -2.90
N ASP A 117 -16.71 0.34 -1.65
CA ASP A 117 -17.87 0.62 -0.78
C ASP A 117 -17.85 2.02 -0.14
N GLY A 118 -16.79 2.80 -0.42
CA GLY A 118 -16.61 4.16 0.08
C GLY A 118 -15.91 4.24 1.43
N THR A 119 -15.57 3.13 2.07
CA THR A 119 -14.83 3.19 3.33
C THR A 119 -13.33 3.44 3.13
N VAL A 120 -12.69 4.00 4.16
CA VAL A 120 -11.24 4.19 4.17
C VAL A 120 -10.59 3.01 4.85
N MET A 121 -9.71 2.30 4.13
CA MET A 121 -8.93 1.19 4.68
C MET A 121 -7.53 1.69 5.05
N SER A 122 -6.99 1.21 6.17
CA SER A 122 -5.64 1.55 6.63
C SER A 122 -4.95 0.31 7.17
N VAL A 123 -3.89 -0.13 6.50
CA VAL A 123 -2.96 -1.12 7.05
C VAL A 123 -1.82 -0.38 7.74
N ASN A 124 -1.53 -0.73 8.98
CA ASN A 124 -0.43 -0.15 9.76
C ASN A 124 0.13 -1.20 10.72
N GLY A 125 1.45 -1.37 10.71
CA GLY A 125 2.08 -2.46 11.46
C GLY A 125 1.47 -3.83 11.12
N SER A 126 1.00 -4.56 12.14
CA SER A 126 0.33 -5.86 11.98
C SER A 126 -1.21 -5.79 12.02
N TYR A 127 -1.80 -4.65 11.64
CA TYR A 127 -3.25 -4.42 11.72
C TYR A 127 -3.80 -3.83 10.42
N LEU A 128 -5.06 -4.15 10.15
CA LEU A 128 -5.89 -3.54 9.11
C LEU A 128 -7.14 -2.93 9.76
N HIS A 129 -7.41 -1.68 9.42
CA HIS A 129 -8.51 -0.87 9.95
C HIS A 129 -9.44 -0.45 8.83
N ARG A 130 -10.74 -0.59 9.05
CA ARG A 130 -11.80 -0.04 8.20
C ARG A 130 -12.44 1.12 8.92
N LEU A 131 -12.40 2.30 8.30
CA LEU A 131 -12.81 3.56 8.90
C LEU A 131 -14.00 4.16 8.16
N ASP A 132 -14.86 4.82 8.92
CA ASP A 132 -15.91 5.66 8.36
C ASP A 132 -15.29 6.84 7.60
N PRO A 133 -15.69 7.11 6.34
CA PRO A 133 -15.06 8.15 5.55
C PRO A 133 -15.35 9.57 6.08
N ASP A 134 -16.43 9.78 6.85
CA ASP A 134 -16.84 11.11 7.29
C ASP A 134 -16.10 11.53 8.56
N ASP A 135 -16.13 10.68 9.61
CA ASP A 135 -15.59 10.98 10.93
C ASP A 135 -14.34 10.17 11.33
N LEU A 136 -13.93 9.21 10.50
CA LEU A 136 -12.80 8.30 10.73
C LEU A 136 -12.92 7.42 11.98
N SER A 137 -14.14 7.20 12.48
CA SER A 137 -14.42 6.19 13.48
C SER A 137 -14.10 4.78 12.94
N VAL A 138 -13.64 3.90 13.83
CA VAL A 138 -13.30 2.52 13.47
C VAL A 138 -14.59 1.73 13.30
N LEU A 139 -14.90 1.34 12.06
CA LEU A 139 -16.03 0.47 11.73
C LEU A 139 -15.69 -1.00 11.94
N ASN A 140 -14.45 -1.38 11.65
CA ASN A 140 -13.93 -2.72 11.88
C ASN A 140 -12.39 -2.70 11.98
N GLU A 141 -11.84 -3.66 12.70
CA GLU A 141 -10.39 -3.81 12.91
C GLU A 141 -10.00 -5.28 12.91
N ARG A 142 -8.87 -5.59 12.25
CA ARG A 142 -8.28 -6.92 12.24
C ARG A 142 -6.79 -6.85 12.59
N ARG A 143 -6.41 -7.55 13.66
CA ARG A 143 -5.02 -8.01 13.81
C ARG A 143 -4.74 -9.06 12.75
N LEU A 144 -3.72 -8.81 11.93
CA LEU A 144 -3.33 -9.68 10.82
C LEU A 144 -2.68 -10.98 11.35
N PRO A 145 -2.77 -12.09 10.60
CA PRO A 145 -2.32 -13.41 11.05
C PRO A 145 -0.81 -13.50 11.24
N VAL A 146 -0.05 -12.61 10.61
CA VAL A 146 1.41 -12.53 10.77
C VAL A 146 1.74 -11.32 11.65
N ASP A 147 2.40 -11.58 12.78
CA ASP A 147 2.81 -10.54 13.74
C ASP A 147 4.05 -9.79 13.25
N ARG A 148 3.86 -8.98 12.20
CA ARG A 148 4.88 -8.17 11.53
C ARG A 148 4.30 -6.90 10.95
N ALA A 149 5.16 -5.90 10.72
CA ALA A 149 4.84 -4.79 9.84
C ALA A 149 4.42 -5.29 8.46
N HIS A 150 3.31 -4.76 7.95
CA HIS A 150 2.81 -5.01 6.61
C HIS A 150 3.09 -3.84 5.68
N ASN A 151 3.39 -4.15 4.42
CA ASN A 151 3.73 -3.15 3.42
C ASN A 151 3.01 -3.43 2.09
N GLY A 152 2.26 -2.43 1.62
CA GLY A 152 1.33 -2.57 0.50
C GLY A 152 -0.07 -2.97 0.94
N LEU A 153 -1.07 -2.37 0.30
CA LEU A 153 -2.47 -2.70 0.42
C LEU A 153 -3.09 -2.50 -0.97
N LEU A 154 -3.73 -3.54 -1.49
CA LEU A 154 -4.43 -3.54 -2.76
C LEU A 154 -5.90 -3.87 -2.51
N SER A 155 -6.78 -3.37 -3.37
CA SER A 155 -8.11 -3.94 -3.58
C SER A 155 -8.16 -4.55 -4.99
N LEU A 156 -8.51 -5.84 -5.06
CA LEU A 156 -8.62 -6.58 -6.32
C LEU A 156 -9.89 -6.18 -7.09
N SER A 157 -10.06 -6.68 -8.31
CA SER A 157 -11.19 -6.32 -9.16
C SER A 157 -12.57 -6.59 -8.52
N ASP A 158 -12.66 -7.57 -7.62
CA ASP A 158 -13.87 -7.94 -6.87
C ASP A 158 -14.02 -7.24 -5.50
N GLY A 159 -13.09 -6.35 -5.14
CA GLY A 159 -13.05 -5.65 -3.86
C GLY A 159 -12.21 -6.32 -2.77
N THR A 160 -11.80 -7.58 -2.95
CA THR A 160 -10.97 -8.30 -1.97
C THR A 160 -9.72 -7.51 -1.61
N LEU A 161 -9.45 -7.34 -0.31
CA LEU A 161 -8.27 -6.65 0.16
C LEU A 161 -7.08 -7.60 0.21
N VAL A 162 -5.91 -7.12 -0.21
CA VAL A 162 -4.66 -7.89 -0.16
C VAL A 162 -3.55 -7.06 0.45
N THR A 163 -2.88 -7.62 1.44
CA THR A 163 -1.67 -7.03 2.02
C THR A 163 -0.61 -8.13 2.22
N LYS A 164 0.63 -7.73 2.51
CA LYS A 164 1.71 -8.66 2.86
C LYS A 164 2.55 -8.14 4.00
N ASP A 165 3.13 -9.06 4.76
CA ASP A 165 4.15 -8.71 5.74
C ASP A 165 5.47 -8.28 5.07
N LEU A 166 6.27 -7.51 5.79
CA LEU A 166 7.58 -7.05 5.34
C LEU A 166 8.66 -8.02 5.84
N ARG A 167 9.49 -8.48 4.90
CA ARG A 167 10.64 -9.36 5.19
C ARG A 167 11.89 -8.86 4.47
N LEU A 168 12.95 -8.67 5.23
CA LEU A 168 14.30 -8.48 4.70
C LEU A 168 14.97 -9.84 4.45
N GLU A 169 16.16 -9.80 3.84
CA GLU A 169 17.03 -10.95 3.66
C GLU A 169 17.24 -11.73 4.97
N GLY A 170 17.17 -13.07 4.90
CA GLY A 170 17.33 -13.95 6.07
C GLY A 170 16.11 -14.05 6.99
N GLN A 171 15.00 -13.34 6.72
CA GLN A 171 13.81 -13.36 7.58
C GLN A 171 12.74 -14.38 7.15
N GLY A 172 13.01 -15.21 6.14
CA GLY A 172 12.06 -16.16 5.56
C GLY A 172 11.07 -15.54 4.55
N GLY A 173 10.12 -16.35 4.10
CA GLY A 173 9.10 -15.96 3.13
C GLY A 173 8.14 -14.88 3.63
N THR A 174 7.66 -14.03 2.72
CA THR A 174 6.50 -13.14 2.99
C THR A 174 5.19 -13.91 2.80
N THR A 175 4.17 -13.56 3.57
CA THR A 175 2.81 -14.08 3.47
C THR A 175 1.89 -12.99 2.91
N LEU A 176 1.26 -13.27 1.78
CA LEU A 176 0.09 -12.52 1.33
C LEU A 176 -1.13 -12.91 2.17
N THR A 177 -1.89 -11.92 2.62
CA THR A 177 -3.15 -12.10 3.36
C THR A 177 -4.27 -11.48 2.55
N PHE A 178 -5.31 -12.27 2.29
CA PHE A 178 -6.51 -11.87 1.57
C PHE A 178 -7.66 -11.72 2.55
N LEU A 179 -8.42 -10.63 2.48
CA LEU A 179 -9.47 -10.33 3.43
C LEU A 179 -10.76 -9.89 2.73
N ASP A 180 -11.89 -10.30 3.31
CA ASP A 180 -13.19 -9.71 2.99
C ASP A 180 -13.19 -8.21 3.38
N PRO A 181 -13.60 -7.30 2.48
CA PRO A 181 -13.47 -5.86 2.72
C PRO A 181 -14.43 -5.32 3.79
N ILE A 182 -15.49 -6.06 4.16
CA ILE A 182 -16.50 -5.61 5.12
C ILE A 182 -16.18 -6.17 6.51
N SER A 183 -16.07 -7.50 6.62
CA SER A 183 -15.84 -8.21 7.87
C SER A 183 -14.37 -8.24 8.31
N LEU A 184 -13.45 -7.93 7.38
CA LEU A 184 -12.01 -8.10 7.55
C LEU A 184 -11.64 -9.53 8.01
N GLU A 185 -12.47 -10.52 7.68
CA GLU A 185 -12.14 -11.92 7.88
C GLU A 185 -11.08 -12.34 6.86
N VAL A 186 -10.06 -13.06 7.34
CA VAL A 186 -9.02 -13.60 6.47
C VAL A 186 -9.62 -14.77 5.69
N THR A 187 -9.72 -14.60 4.38
CA THR A 187 -10.27 -15.62 3.48
C THR A 187 -9.20 -16.60 3.05
N GLU A 188 -7.99 -16.11 2.76
CA GLU A 188 -6.85 -16.91 2.31
C GLU A 188 -5.53 -16.33 2.79
N THR A 189 -4.50 -17.19 2.89
CA THR A 189 -3.11 -16.78 3.07
C THR A 189 -2.19 -17.56 2.16
N LEU A 190 -1.17 -16.90 1.62
CA LEU A 190 -0.20 -17.53 0.71
C LEU A 190 1.23 -17.16 1.12
N LEU A 191 1.98 -18.13 1.62
CA LEU A 191 3.40 -18.00 1.92
C LEU A 191 4.23 -18.10 0.64
N LEU A 192 5.05 -17.10 0.36
CA LEU A 192 5.96 -17.08 -0.78
C LEU A 192 7.32 -17.69 -0.45
N PRO A 193 8.08 -18.18 -1.46
CA PRO A 193 9.41 -18.74 -1.25
C PRO A 193 10.46 -17.72 -0.78
N GLU A 194 10.21 -16.43 -1.02
CA GLU A 194 11.11 -15.34 -0.65
C GLU A 194 10.43 -14.30 0.23
N GLY A 195 11.23 -13.64 1.06
CA GLY A 195 10.81 -12.42 1.72
C GLY A 195 10.59 -11.29 0.73
N SER A 196 9.78 -10.29 1.09
CA SER A 196 9.54 -9.12 0.27
C SER A 196 9.53 -7.87 1.12
N MET A 197 10.39 -6.91 0.77
CA MET A 197 10.44 -5.61 1.43
C MET A 197 9.52 -4.60 0.74
N GLY A 198 9.65 -4.46 -0.58
CA GLY A 198 8.95 -3.45 -1.37
C GLY A 198 7.44 -3.60 -1.46
N ARG A 199 6.82 -2.61 -2.08
CA ARG A 199 5.39 -2.58 -2.38
C ARG A 199 5.01 -3.58 -3.47
N ILE A 200 3.81 -4.12 -3.36
CA ILE A 200 3.18 -5.00 -4.36
C ILE A 200 2.37 -4.18 -5.36
N ALA A 201 2.30 -4.67 -6.60
CA ALA A 201 1.43 -4.16 -7.65
C ALA A 201 0.50 -5.29 -8.12
N ALA A 202 -0.61 -4.92 -8.75
CA ALA A 202 -1.48 -5.88 -9.42
C ALA A 202 -1.95 -5.38 -10.77
N ASP A 203 -2.32 -6.32 -11.62
CA ASP A 203 -2.98 -6.06 -12.89
C ASP A 203 -4.26 -6.91 -12.97
N PHE A 204 -5.23 -6.43 -13.75
CA PHE A 204 -6.44 -7.16 -14.06
C PHE A 204 -6.61 -7.20 -15.56
N HIS A 205 -6.63 -8.41 -16.11
CA HIS A 205 -6.94 -8.64 -17.51
C HIS A 205 -7.54 -10.02 -17.69
N ASP A 206 -8.33 -10.21 -18.75
CA ASP A 206 -8.98 -11.47 -19.07
C ASP A 206 -9.80 -12.07 -17.91
N GLY A 207 -10.40 -11.20 -17.09
CA GLY A 207 -11.23 -11.60 -15.95
C GLY A 207 -10.47 -12.16 -14.75
N THR A 208 -9.15 -11.95 -14.67
CA THR A 208 -8.29 -12.48 -13.62
C THR A 208 -7.41 -11.38 -13.03
N ASP A 209 -7.30 -11.35 -11.70
CA ASP A 209 -6.33 -10.52 -10.99
C ASP A 209 -4.97 -11.22 -10.91
N PHE A 210 -3.91 -10.45 -11.13
CA PHE A 210 -2.52 -10.89 -11.09
C PHE A 210 -1.73 -10.00 -10.16
N ILE A 211 -1.20 -10.55 -9.07
CA ILE A 211 -0.40 -9.79 -8.10
C ILE A 211 1.09 -10.05 -8.35
N TYR A 212 1.89 -9.00 -8.38
CA TYR A 212 3.33 -9.06 -8.57
C TYR A 212 4.01 -8.65 -7.26
N VAL A 213 4.73 -9.61 -6.67
CA VAL A 213 5.42 -9.44 -5.40
C VAL A 213 6.93 -9.43 -5.64
N PRO A 214 7.61 -8.30 -5.37
CA PRO A 214 9.05 -8.28 -5.49
C PRO A 214 9.69 -8.95 -4.28
N GLY A 215 10.21 -10.16 -4.50
CA GLY A 215 10.97 -10.93 -3.51
C GLY A 215 12.37 -10.35 -3.28
N ILE A 216 13.24 -11.18 -2.70
CA ILE A 216 14.64 -10.84 -2.47
C ILE A 216 15.43 -10.85 -3.78
N GLU A 217 15.25 -11.88 -4.60
CA GLU A 217 15.95 -12.04 -5.89
C GLU A 217 14.97 -12.07 -7.07
N HIS A 218 13.74 -12.55 -6.84
CA HIS A 218 12.77 -12.76 -7.91
C HIS A 218 11.48 -11.96 -7.70
N ILE A 219 10.87 -11.59 -8.81
CA ILE A 219 9.46 -11.20 -8.86
C ILE A 219 8.63 -12.46 -8.95
N TRP A 220 7.67 -12.58 -8.04
CA TRP A 220 6.68 -13.65 -7.99
C TRP A 220 5.35 -13.13 -8.53
N LYS A 221 4.76 -13.86 -9.48
CA LYS A 221 3.40 -13.59 -9.95
C LYS A 221 2.44 -14.53 -9.26
N ILE A 222 1.32 -13.98 -8.78
CA ILE A 222 0.25 -14.70 -8.13
C ILE A 222 -0.99 -14.57 -8.99
N ASP A 223 -1.51 -15.70 -9.45
CA ASP A 223 -2.74 -15.77 -10.22
C ASP A 223 -3.91 -15.94 -9.24
N VAL A 224 -4.90 -15.05 -9.26
CA VAL A 224 -6.07 -15.12 -8.37
C VAL A 224 -7.26 -15.67 -9.14
N VAL A 225 -7.37 -17.00 -9.19
CA VAL A 225 -8.38 -17.70 -9.99
C VAL A 225 -9.59 -18.04 -9.11
N LYS A 226 -10.74 -17.41 -9.38
CA LYS A 226 -11.99 -17.61 -8.60
C LYS A 226 -11.77 -17.37 -7.10
N GLY A 227 -11.05 -16.29 -6.77
CA GLY A 227 -10.72 -15.91 -5.38
C GLY A 227 -9.64 -16.76 -4.72
N ARG A 228 -9.03 -17.72 -5.43
CA ARG A 228 -7.95 -18.55 -4.89
C ARG A 228 -6.60 -18.07 -5.41
N PRO A 229 -5.67 -17.65 -4.53
CA PRO A 229 -4.36 -17.23 -4.95
C PRO A 229 -3.42 -18.43 -5.15
N GLU A 230 -2.78 -18.50 -6.31
CA GLU A 230 -1.80 -19.53 -6.65
C GLU A 230 -0.51 -18.89 -7.16
N ILE A 231 0.65 -19.40 -6.75
CA ILE A 231 1.93 -18.94 -7.28
C ILE A 231 2.03 -19.44 -8.72
N SER A 232 2.20 -18.51 -9.65
CA SER A 232 2.35 -18.82 -11.08
C SER A 232 3.67 -19.52 -11.37
N ASP A 233 3.72 -20.32 -12.42
CA ASP A 233 4.98 -20.88 -12.95
C ASP A 233 5.93 -19.78 -13.48
N TRP A 234 5.37 -18.60 -13.77
CA TRP A 234 6.15 -17.44 -14.16
C TRP A 234 6.82 -16.78 -12.95
N ARG A 235 8.12 -16.51 -13.11
CA ARG A 235 8.91 -15.65 -12.22
C ARG A 235 10.06 -15.01 -12.99
N CYS A 236 10.51 -13.85 -12.54
CA CYS A 236 11.65 -13.16 -13.14
C CYS A 236 12.69 -12.84 -12.07
N ARG A 237 13.96 -13.16 -12.31
CA ARG A 237 15.06 -12.72 -11.44
C ARG A 237 15.39 -11.26 -11.78
N TYR A 238 15.33 -10.37 -10.79
CA TYR A 238 15.66 -8.95 -10.98
C TYR A 238 17.01 -8.56 -10.37
N ARG A 239 17.50 -9.33 -9.40
CA ARG A 239 18.82 -9.15 -8.80
C ARG A 239 19.43 -10.48 -8.37
N SER A 240 20.68 -10.42 -7.93
CA SER A 240 21.34 -11.54 -7.24
C SER A 240 21.79 -11.06 -5.86
N ILE A 241 21.97 -12.00 -4.94
CA ILE A 241 22.68 -11.72 -3.68
C ILE A 241 24.04 -11.09 -4.02
N ASP A 242 24.42 -10.04 -3.28
CA ASP A 242 25.64 -9.23 -3.47
C ASP A 242 25.72 -8.39 -4.77
N SER A 243 24.63 -8.24 -5.54
CA SER A 243 24.60 -7.27 -6.64
C SER A 243 24.63 -5.82 -6.15
N ASP A 244 25.06 -4.90 -7.02
CA ASP A 244 24.99 -3.44 -6.76
C ASP A 244 23.56 -2.92 -6.57
N SER A 245 22.56 -3.63 -7.10
CA SER A 245 21.13 -3.39 -6.85
C SER A 245 20.72 -3.89 -5.47
N GLY A 246 19.95 -3.07 -4.74
CA GLY A 246 19.33 -3.43 -3.47
C GLY A 246 17.97 -4.10 -3.64
N LEU A 247 17.24 -4.26 -2.53
CA LEU A 247 15.87 -4.77 -2.55
C LEU A 247 14.93 -3.80 -3.26
N ALA A 248 13.93 -4.33 -3.96
CA ALA A 248 12.87 -3.49 -4.53
C ALA A 248 12.14 -2.70 -3.44
N TRP A 249 12.00 -1.39 -3.62
CA TRP A 249 11.20 -0.48 -2.81
C TRP A 249 9.77 -0.36 -3.33
N ASP A 250 9.63 -0.16 -4.63
CA ASP A 250 8.35 0.06 -5.30
C ASP A 250 8.33 -0.66 -6.65
N SER A 251 7.12 -0.99 -7.09
CA SER A 251 6.87 -1.64 -8.38
C SER A 251 5.76 -0.91 -9.13
N CYS A 252 5.86 -0.89 -10.47
CA CYS A 252 4.91 -0.23 -11.35
C CYS A 252 4.72 -1.06 -12.63
N ILE A 253 3.48 -1.26 -13.04
CA ILE A 253 3.12 -1.99 -14.26
C ILE A 253 2.72 -0.98 -15.32
N SER A 254 3.49 -0.89 -16.40
CA SER A 254 3.21 0.05 -17.50
C SER A 254 3.88 -0.41 -18.78
N ASP A 255 3.20 -0.19 -19.90
CA ASP A 255 3.69 -0.49 -21.25
C ASP A 255 4.08 -1.97 -21.47
N GLY A 256 3.39 -2.89 -20.77
CA GLY A 256 3.70 -4.32 -20.83
C GLY A 256 4.94 -4.73 -20.02
N TYR A 257 5.49 -3.83 -19.20
CA TYR A 257 6.64 -4.08 -18.33
C TYR A 257 6.29 -3.92 -16.86
N LEU A 258 7.01 -4.65 -16.02
CA LEU A 258 7.08 -4.40 -14.58
C LEU A 258 8.38 -3.64 -14.28
N TRP A 259 8.23 -2.39 -13.88
CA TRP A 259 9.32 -1.49 -13.48
C TRP A 259 9.56 -1.63 -11.98
N LEU A 260 10.83 -1.67 -11.59
CA LEU A 260 11.26 -1.80 -10.21
C LEU A 260 12.15 -0.64 -9.83
N MET A 261 11.91 -0.09 -8.64
CA MET A 261 12.87 0.78 -7.98
C MET A 261 13.63 -0.06 -6.97
N ASP A 262 14.87 -0.43 -7.27
CA ASP A 262 15.71 -1.41 -6.55
C ASP A 262 16.66 -0.79 -5.52
N CYS A 263 16.33 0.40 -5.01
CA CYS A 263 17.11 1.12 -3.99
C CYS A 263 16.49 1.05 -2.59
N GLY A 264 15.73 0.01 -2.30
CA GLY A 264 14.96 -0.08 -1.07
C GLY A 264 15.75 -0.55 0.16
N ASP A 265 16.94 -1.09 -0.06
CA ASP A 265 17.78 -1.65 0.98
C ASP A 265 18.77 -0.62 1.55
N ILE A 266 18.23 0.45 2.14
CA ILE A 266 19.01 1.56 2.70
C ILE A 266 19.22 1.40 4.21
N GLU A 267 20.25 2.06 4.73
CA GLU A 267 20.64 2.01 6.15
C GLU A 267 19.47 2.34 7.10
N GLY A 268 18.67 3.37 6.78
CA GLY A 268 17.52 3.74 7.61
C GLY A 268 16.45 2.64 7.71
N VAL A 269 16.23 1.87 6.63
CA VAL A 269 15.29 0.75 6.62
C VAL A 269 15.85 -0.40 7.44
N ARG A 270 17.13 -0.75 7.23
CA ARG A 270 17.81 -1.77 8.04
C ARG A 270 17.82 -1.41 9.52
N ALA A 271 18.00 -0.14 9.86
CA ALA A 271 17.95 0.36 11.22
C ALA A 271 16.54 0.21 11.84
N ILE A 272 15.45 0.40 11.10
CA ILE A 272 14.11 0.10 11.62
C ILE A 272 13.95 -1.40 11.91
N HIS A 273 14.48 -2.26 11.04
CA HIS A 273 14.27 -3.71 11.12
C HIS A 273 15.31 -4.47 11.97
N HIS A 274 16.18 -3.78 12.72
CA HIS A 274 17.20 -4.43 13.56
C HIS A 274 16.64 -5.16 14.79
N ARG A 275 15.41 -4.84 15.20
CA ARG A 275 14.68 -5.48 16.31
C ARG A 275 13.28 -5.91 15.87
N LEU A 276 12.65 -6.78 16.66
CA LEU A 276 11.28 -7.23 16.45
C LEU A 276 10.48 -7.07 17.76
N PRO A 277 9.29 -6.42 17.75
CA PRO A 277 8.69 -5.61 16.68
C PRO A 277 9.66 -4.54 16.13
N ASN A 278 9.52 -4.17 14.85
CA ASN A 278 10.45 -3.27 14.17
C ASN A 278 10.21 -1.81 14.57
N GLY A 279 11.28 -1.02 14.52
CA GLY A 279 11.36 0.36 14.99
C GLY A 279 11.74 0.43 16.44
#